data_AF-A0A6A3YRU5-F1
#
_entry.id   AF-A0A6A3YRU5-F1
#
_cell.length_a   1.000
_cell.length_b   1.000
_cell.length_c   1.000
_cell.angle_alpha   90.00
_cell.angle_beta   90.00
_cell.angle_gamma   90.00
#
_symmetry.space_group_name_H-M   'P 1'
#
loop_
_entity.id
_entity.type
_entity.pdbx_description
1 polymer ?
#
loop_
_entity_poly.entity_id
_entity_poly.type
_entity_poly.pdbx_seq_one_letter_code
_entity_poly.pdbx_strand_id
1 'polypeptide(L)' 'MILMSSQICSMLISDIYNGFYKCTTCDKHKKGNGYTNLLNHLRRNHDNYEQEALEVTLQQRSLRTRTRGMYRYIEWVVCD' A
#
# COMPACT_ATOMS: atom_id res chain seq x y z
N MET A 1 14.94 -3.02 -4.71
CA MET A 1 13.76 -2.59 -5.51
C MET A 1 13.52 -1.13 -5.18
N ILE A 2 13.51 -0.23 -6.17
CA ILE A 2 13.17 1.17 -5.95
C ILE A 2 11.66 1.28 -6.20
N LEU A 3 10.88 1.60 -5.17
CA LEU A 3 9.43 1.81 -5.30
C LEU A 3 9.20 3.22 -5.85
N MET A 4 8.31 3.35 -6.83
CA MET A 4 7.95 4.68 -7.36
C MET A 4 7.15 5.46 -6.31
N SER A 5 7.26 6.78 -6.35
CA SER A 5 6.54 7.70 -5.45
C SER A 5 5.02 7.45 -5.43
N SER A 6 4.44 7.10 -6.57
CA SER A 6 3.03 6.70 -6.68
C SER A 6 2.73 5.41 -5.93
N GLN A 7 3.59 4.40 -6.04
CA GLN A 7 3.41 3.10 -5.36
C GLN A 7 3.51 3.26 -3.85
N ILE A 8 4.51 4.02 -3.37
CA ILE A 8 4.68 4.32 -1.95
C ILE A 8 3.42 5.00 -1.39
N CYS A 9 2.92 6.03 -2.08
CA CYS A 9 1.70 6.70 -1.68
C CYS A 9 0.50 5.75 -1.70
N SER A 10 0.31 4.91 -2.72
CA SER A 10 -0.78 3.93 -2.75
C SER A 10 -0.72 2.88 -1.62
N MET A 11 0.46 2.60 -1.07
CA MET A 11 0.64 1.62 0.01
C MET A 11 0.46 2.24 1.40
N LEU A 12 0.97 3.46 1.61
CA LEU A 12 1.01 4.13 2.92
C LEU A 12 -0.06 5.21 3.10
N ILE A 13 -0.80 5.53 2.03
CA ILE A 13 -1.84 6.55 2.06
C ILE A 13 -3.14 5.94 1.57
N SER A 14 -4.19 6.04 2.38
CA SER A 14 -5.55 5.73 1.98
C SER A 14 -6.26 6.98 1.49
N ASP A 15 -6.91 6.88 0.33
CA ASP A 15 -7.89 7.88 -0.08
C ASP A 15 -9.14 7.73 0.78
N ILE A 16 -9.65 8.84 1.32
CA ILE A 16 -10.90 8.84 2.08
C ILE A 16 -12.03 9.30 1.16
N TYR A 17 -12.21 10.62 1.05
CA TYR A 17 -13.25 11.25 0.28
C TYR A 17 -12.89 12.72 0.06
N ASN A 18 -13.31 13.29 -1.07
CA ASN A 18 -13.17 14.72 -1.37
C ASN A 18 -11.73 15.26 -1.37
N GLY A 19 -10.76 14.44 -1.80
CA GLY A 19 -9.34 14.82 -1.87
C GLY A 19 -8.63 14.87 -0.51
N PHE A 20 -9.23 14.24 0.51
CA PHE A 20 -8.58 13.98 1.79
C PHE A 20 -7.94 12.60 1.79
N TYR A 21 -6.69 12.59 2.18
CA TYR A 21 -5.86 11.40 2.25
C TYR A 21 -5.47 11.14 3.69
N LYS A 22 -5.51 9.87 4.10
CA LYS A 22 -5.10 9.40 5.41
C LYS A 22 -3.77 8.67 5.33
N CYS A 23 -2.78 9.09 6.10
CA CYS A 23 -1.56 8.31 6.27
C CYS A 23 -1.86 7.11 7.18
N THR A 24 -1.56 5.90 6.72
CA THR A 24 -1.79 4.67 7.50
C THR A 24 -0.76 4.50 8.61
N THR A 25 0.43 5.11 8.49
CA THR A 25 1.48 5.03 9.52
C THR A 25 1.24 6.00 10.69
N CYS A 26 0.82 7.24 10.45
CA CYS A 26 0.63 8.23 11.53
C CYS A 26 -0.83 8.63 11.79
N ASP A 27 -1.79 8.02 11.09
CA ASP A 27 -3.23 8.31 11.16
C ASP A 27 -3.62 9.76 10.83
N LYS A 28 -2.67 10.58 10.34
CA LYS A 28 -2.92 12.00 10.04
C LYS A 28 -3.65 12.17 8.70
N HIS A 29 -4.59 13.10 8.69
CA HIS A 29 -5.30 13.51 7.48
C HIS A 29 -4.57 14.67 6.79
N LYS A 30 -4.39 14.55 5.48
CA LYS A 30 -3.80 15.56 4.61
C LYS A 30 -4.74 15.81 3.45
N LYS A 31 -5.13 17.07 3.26
CA LYS A 31 -5.72 17.51 2.00
C LYS A 31 -4.60 17.60 0.96
N GLY A 32 -4.73 16.86 -0.11
CA GLY A 32 -3.67 16.74 -1.12
C GLY A 32 -4.23 16.89 -2.52
N ASN A 33 -3.59 17.70 -3.35
CA ASN A 33 -3.86 17.73 -4.78
C ASN A 33 -2.72 16.97 -5.51
N GLY A 34 -2.66 15.65 -5.31
CA GLY A 34 -1.69 14.76 -5.95
C GLY A 34 -0.58 14.18 -5.04
N TYR A 35 0.18 13.25 -5.62
CA TYR A 35 1.15 12.40 -4.91
C TYR A 35 2.36 13.13 -4.32
N THR A 36 2.81 14.24 -4.92
CA THR A 36 3.99 14.98 -4.45
C THR A 36 3.80 15.52 -3.03
N ASN A 37 2.58 16.00 -2.71
CA ASN A 37 2.25 16.52 -1.39
C ASN A 37 2.23 15.43 -0.32
N LEU A 38 1.74 14.25 -0.69
CA LEU A 38 1.70 13.06 0.15
C LEU A 38 3.11 12.52 0.40
N LEU A 39 3.94 12.47 -0.65
CA LEU A 39 5.32 12.02 -0.56
C LEU A 39 6.17 12.97 0.31
N ASN A 40 5.96 14.29 0.20
CA ASN A 40 6.63 15.26 1.05
C ASN A 40 6.18 15.14 2.53
N HIS A 41 4.93 14.76 2.78
CA HIS A 41 4.49 14.41 4.13
C HIS A 41 5.26 13.19 4.66
N LEU A 42 5.36 12.12 3.86
CA LEU A 42 6.11 10.91 4.22
C LEU A 42 7.57 11.25 4.54
N ARG A 43 8.29 11.90 3.61
CA ARG A 43 9.71 12.27 3.82
C ARG A 43 9.99 13.12 5.06
N ARG A 44 9.04 13.95 5.50
CA ARG A 44 9.24 14.86 6.65
C ARG A 44 8.84 14.25 7.98
N ASN A 45 7.92 13.28 7.98
CA ASN A 45 7.33 12.74 9.20
C ASN A 45 7.74 11.29 9.46
N HIS A 46 8.22 10.59 8.43
CA HIS A 46 8.54 9.17 8.43
C HIS A 46 9.92 9.00 7.82
N ASP A 47 10.95 8.92 8.65
CA ASP A 47 12.34 8.77 8.19
C ASP A 47 12.54 7.47 7.41
N ASN A 48 11.80 6.42 7.78
CA ASN A 48 11.92 5.07 7.23
C ASN A 48 10.76 4.65 6.31
N TYR A 49 10.04 5.61 5.73
CA TYR A 49 8.83 5.36 4.93
C TYR A 49 9.05 4.41 3.74
N GLU A 50 10.25 4.38 3.15
CA GLU A 50 10.58 3.49 2.04
C GLU A 50 10.62 2.03 2.48
N GLN A 51 11.14 1.77 3.69
CA GLN A 51 11.16 0.43 4.27
C GLN A 51 9.75 -0.02 4.65
N GLU A 52 8.95 0.85 5.26
CA GLU A 52 7.55 0.54 5.59
C GLU A 52 6.74 0.19 4.32
N ALA A 53 6.92 0.96 3.24
CA ALA A 53 6.27 0.66 1.96
C ALA A 53 6.73 -0.69 1.37
N LEU A 54 8.00 -1.05 1.55
CA LEU A 54 8.54 -2.33 1.13
C LEU A 54 7.92 -3.49 1.93
N GLU A 55 7.82 -3.36 3.26
CA GLU A 55 7.22 -4.37 4.12
C GLU A 55 5.76 -4.61 3.78
N VAL A 56 4.97 -3.55 3.58
CA VAL A 56 3.58 -3.65 3.13
C VAL A 56 3.49 -4.33 1.76
N THR A 57 4.40 -4.01 0.84
CA THR A 57 4.46 -4.63 -0.49
C THR A 57 4.74 -6.13 -0.40
N LEU A 58 5.68 -6.54 0.46
CA LEU A 58 6.02 -7.95 0.69
C LEU A 58 4.85 -8.69 1.34
N GLN A 59 4.17 -8.07 2.31
CA GLN A 59 3.00 -8.63 2.96
C GLN A 59 1.84 -8.83 1.97
N GLN A 60 1.55 -7.83 1.13
CA GLN A 60 0.54 -7.95 0.07
C GLN A 60 0.90 -9.05 -0.94
N ARG A 61 2.17 -9.16 -1.33
CA ARG A 61 2.64 -10.23 -2.24
C ARG A 61 2.46 -11.61 -1.62
N SER A 62 2.74 -11.75 -0.33
CA SER A 62 2.52 -12.99 0.42
C SER A 62 1.03 -13.36 0.43
N LEU A 63 0.15 -12.40 0.75
CA LEU A 63 -1.30 -12.60 0.75
C LEU A 63 -1.84 -13.02 -0.62
N ARG A 64 -1.38 -12.37 -1.71
CA ARG A 64 -1.74 -12.73 -3.09
C ARG A 64 -1.29 -14.13 -3.47
N THR A 65 -0.07 -14.52 -3.07
CA THR A 65 0.45 -15.87 -3.34
C THR A 65 -0.39 -16.93 -2.62
N ARG A 66 -0.77 -16.67 -1.35
CA ARG A 66 -1.61 -17.58 -0.56
C ARG A 66 -3.01 -17.73 -1.13
N THR A 67 -3.68 -16.63 -1.46
CA THR A 67 -5.04 -16.67 -2.05
C THR A 67 -5.03 -17.38 -3.40
N ARG A 68 -4.05 -17.11 -4.27
CA ARG A 68 -3.94 -17.83 -5.55
C ARG A 68 -3.74 -19.34 -5.37
N GLY A 69 -3.01 -19.75 -4.34
CA GLY A 69 -2.88 -21.17 -3.98
C GLY A 69 -4.21 -21.80 -3.55
N MET A 70 -5.03 -21.07 -2.78
CA MET A 70 -6.36 -21.52 -2.35
C MET A 70 -7.33 -21.70 -3.52
N TYR A 71 -7.43 -20.73 -4.43
CA TYR A 71 -8.29 -20.85 -5.61
C TYR A 71 -7.86 -21.99 -6.52
N ARG A 72 -6.55 -22.16 -6.75
CA ARG A 72 -6.03 -23.28 -7.54
C ARG A 72 -6.35 -24.64 -6.92
N TYR A 73 -6.39 -24.73 -5.60
CA TYR A 73 -6.80 -25.95 -4.89
C TYR A 73 -8.30 -26.22 -5.04
N ILE A 74 -9.14 -25.19 -4.90
CA ILE A 74 -10.59 -25.32 -5.10
C ILE A 74 -10.93 -25.75 -6.53
N GLU A 75 -10.28 -25.17 -7.54
CA GLU A 75 -10.46 -25.58 -8.94
C GLU A 75 -10.10 -27.05 -9.19
N TRP A 76 -9.09 -27.58 -8.49
CA TRP A 76 -8.71 -29.00 -8.61
C TRP A 76 -9.74 -29.93 -7.96
N VAL A 77 -10.30 -29.55 -6.80
CA VAL A 77 -11.29 -30.37 -6.06
C VAL A 77 -12.68 -30.36 -6.71
N VAL A 78 -13.05 -29.27 -7.39
CA VAL A 78 -14.38 -29.14 -8.02
C VAL A 78 -14.44 -29.79 -9.42
N CYS A 79 -13.29 -30.03 -10.05
CA CYS A 79 -13.19 -30.71 -11.35
C CYS A 79 -12.91 -32.22 -11.25
N ASP A 80 -13.00 -32.82 -10.05
CA ASP A 80 -13.05 -34.27 -9.82
C ASP A 80 -14.49 -34.73 -9.54
#